data_AF-A0A7Y2KH46-F1
#
_entry.id   AF-A0A7Y2KH46-F1
#
_cell.length_a   1.000
_cell.length_b   1.000
_cell.length_c   1.000
_cell.angle_alpha   90.00
_cell.angle_beta   90.00
_cell.angle_gamma   90.00
#
_symmetry.space_group_name_H-M   'P 1'
#
loop_
_entity.id
_entity.type
_entity.pdbx_description
1 polymer ?
#
loop_
_entity_poly.entity_id
_entity_poly.type
_entity_poly.pdbx_seq_one_letter_code
_entity_poly.pdbx_strand_id
1 'polypeptide(L)' 'TMNVSGKTKTRGRIVGRRSSWKKALVVLKPGDKIEFFEGV' A
#
# COMPACT_ATOMS: atom_id res chain seq x y z
N THR A 1 10.09 2.95 6.07
CA THR A 1 9.18 3.16 4.92
C THR A 1 9.71 2.41 3.73
N MET A 2 8.85 2.00 2.79
CA MET A 2 9.25 1.23 1.62
C MET A 2 8.52 1.73 0.37
N ASN A 3 9.26 1.98 -0.70
CA ASN A 3 8.66 2.31 -2.00
C ASN A 3 8.34 1.02 -2.74
N VAL A 4 7.05 0.82 -3.04
CA VAL A 4 6.58 -0.36 -3.78
C VAL A 4 6.32 0.05 -5.22
N SER A 5 7.12 -0.51 -6.12
CA SER A 5 6.94 -0.33 -7.55
C SER A 5 5.60 -0.91 -8.01
N GLY A 6 4.82 -0.12 -8.74
CA GLY A 6 3.60 -0.60 -9.36
C GLY A 6 3.90 -1.66 -10.42
N LYS A 7 3.05 -2.70 -10.48
CA LYS A 7 3.22 -3.84 -11.39
C LYS A 7 2.92 -3.42 -12.83
N THR A 8 3.73 -3.88 -13.78
CA THR A 8 3.39 -3.83 -15.21
C THR A 8 2.25 -4.80 -15.50
N LYS A 9 1.23 -4.35 -16.20
CA LYS A 9 0.04 -5.12 -16.55
C LYS A 9 -0.40 -4.80 -17.98
N THR A 10 -0.90 -5.82 -18.64
CA THR A 10 -1.36 -5.72 -20.03
C THR A 10 -2.87 -5.87 -20.08
N ARG A 11 -3.54 -5.04 -20.89
CA ARG A 11 -4.94 -5.25 -21.29
C ARG A 11 -5.01 -5.30 -22.82
N GLY A 12 -5.22 -6.51 -23.35
CA GLY A 12 -5.20 -6.75 -24.79
C GLY A 12 -3.87 -6.32 -25.41
N ARG A 13 -3.92 -5.34 -26.33
CA ARG A 13 -2.73 -4.79 -27.00
C ARG A 13 -1.95 -3.75 -26.16
N ILE A 14 -2.55 -3.19 -25.11
CA ILE A 14 -1.95 -2.06 -24.36
C ILE A 14 -1.20 -2.59 -23.13
N VAL A 15 0.10 -2.26 -23.05
CA VAL A 15 0.93 -2.51 -21.86
C VAL A 15 1.02 -1.21 -21.05
N GLY A 16 0.63 -1.28 -19.79
CA GLY A 16 0.72 -0.16 -18.85
C GLY A 16 1.34 -0.58 -17.53
N ARG A 17 1.64 0.39 -16.67
CA ARG A 17 2.14 0.14 -15.32
C ARG A 17 1.18 0.77 -14.31
N ARG A 18 0.86 0.03 -13.25
CA ARG A 18 0.10 0.60 -12.13
C ARG A 18 0.94 1.68 -11.43
N SER A 19 0.28 2.62 -10.76
CA SER A 19 0.97 3.61 -9.93
C SER A 19 1.82 2.90 -8.87
N SER A 20 3.05 3.41 -8.68
CA SER A 20 3.83 3.07 -7.50
C SER A 20 3.17 3.65 -6.26
N TRP A 21 3.37 3.00 -5.13
CA TRP A 21 2.84 3.45 -3.84
C TRP A 21 3.91 3.33 -2.77
N LYS A 22 3.78 4.11 -1.71
CA LYS A 22 4.70 4.11 -0.57
C LYS A 22 4.01 3.38 0.57
N LYS A 23 4.65 2.31 1.07
CA LYS A 23 4.22 1.57 2.26
C LYS A 23 4.95 2.12 3.49
N ALA A 24 4.21 2.35 4.56
CA ALA A 24 4.77 2.66 5.87
C ALA A 24 4.28 1.63 6.88
N LEU A 25 5.21 1.07 7.65
CA LEU A 25 4.92 0.29 8.85
C LEU A 25 5.26 1.19 10.03
N VAL A 26 4.33 1.34 10.95
CA VAL A 26 4.44 2.23 12.12
C VAL A 26 4.08 1.43 13.35
N VAL A 27 4.87 1.64 14.40
CA VAL A 27 4.67 1.02 15.71
C VAL A 27 4.00 2.06 16.59
N LEU A 28 2.90 1.65 17.23
CA LEU A 28 2.21 2.47 18.21
C LEU A 28 2.82 2.21 19.60
N LYS A 29 2.66 3.17 20.50
CA LYS A 29 3.01 2.94 21.90
C LYS A 29 2.06 1.90 22.49
N PRO A 30 2.49 1.13 23.50
CA PRO A 30 1.60 0.19 24.20
C PRO A 30 0.38 0.93 24.75
N GLY A 31 -0.83 0.55 24.33
CA GLY A 31 -2.08 1.16 24.75
C GLY A 31 -2.70 2.16 23.75
N ASP A 32 -1.93 2.65 22.78
CA ASP A 32 -2.45 3.51 21.71
C ASP A 32 -3.13 2.65 20.63
N LYS A 33 -4.37 2.99 20.28
CA LYS A 33 -5.18 2.28 19.29
C LYS A 33 -5.65 3.23 18.21
N ILE A 34 -5.76 2.73 16.98
CA ILE A 34 -6.36 3.46 15.88
C ILE A 34 -7.72 2.82 15.58
N GLU A 35 -8.79 3.45 16.08
CA GLU A 35 -10.18 2.96 16.02
C GLU A 35 -10.64 2.64 14.58
N PHE A 36 -10.09 3.35 13.59
CA PHE A 36 -10.39 3.13 12.17
C PHE A 36 -9.94 1.76 11.64
N PHE A 37 -8.97 1.09 12.27
CA PHE A 37 -8.41 -0.19 11.80
C PHE A 37 -8.87 -1.41 12.63
N GLU A 38 -9.69 -1.25 13.67
CA GLU A 38 -10.12 -2.35 14.55
C GLU A 38 -11.38 -3.11 14.04
N GLY A 39 -12.04 -2.64 12.97
CA GLY A 39 -13.33 -3.17 12.50
C GLY A 39 -13.42 -3.64 11.04
N VAL A 40 -12.30 -4.03 10.41
CA VAL A 40 -12.26 -4.55 9.02
C VAL A 40 -11.91 -6.03 9.01
#